data_AF-A0A7E4W1D9-F1
#
_entry.id   AF-A0A7E4W1D9-F1
#
_cell.length_a   1.000
_cell.length_b   1.000
_cell.length_c   1.000
_cell.angle_alpha   90.00
_cell.angle_beta   90.00
_cell.angle_gamma   90.00
#
_symmetry.space_group_name_H-M   'P 1'
#
loop_
_entity.id
_entity.type
_entity.pdbx_description
1 polymer ?
#
loop_
_entity_poly.entity_id
_entity_poly.type
_entity_poly.pdbx_seq_one_letter_code
_entity_poly.pdbx_strand_id
1 'polypeptide(L)'
;MATNIISPPLALTAYQQLINGAKWCVFWLTAEDRLGITDGKTRLYETTLNTTERMTLTGVAESLLPARWRMIFDKRGFTVILDPDENAETVEIKYIRNGVTLQKADLATTTDRIAQLLETSIAQMSQVSKKLMDIETERQVAALEIQNARRKGTGVAIPAKTRRTRAPAMGLQFND
;
A
#
# COMPACT_ATOMS: atom_id res chain seq x y z
N MET A 1 7.38 0.10 -21.63
CA MET A 1 8.34 0.11 -20.51
C MET A 1 7.52 0.11 -19.23
N ALA A 2 7.56 -0.98 -18.45
CA ALA A 2 6.84 -1.06 -17.20
C ALA A 2 7.64 -0.33 -16.12
N THR A 3 7.12 0.80 -15.65
CA THR A 3 7.67 1.51 -14.50
C THR A 3 7.36 0.66 -13.27
N ASN A 4 8.36 -0.10 -12.81
CA ASN A 4 8.33 -0.69 -11.48
C ASN A 4 8.16 0.46 -10.48
N ILE A 5 6.94 0.63 -9.96
CA ILE A 5 6.69 1.49 -8.80
C ILE A 5 7.24 0.72 -7.61
N ILE A 6 8.55 0.84 -7.41
CA ILE A 6 9.16 0.54 -6.12
C ILE A 6 8.66 1.68 -5.23
N SER A 7 7.49 1.49 -4.60
CA SER A 7 7.12 2.33 -3.46
C SER A 7 8.30 2.27 -2.50
N PRO A 8 8.86 3.41 -2.09
CA PRO A 8 9.90 3.40 -1.07
C PRO A 8 9.35 2.63 0.14
N PRO A 9 10.17 1.81 0.83
CA PRO A 9 9.73 1.20 2.06
C PRO A 9 9.23 2.33 2.96
N LEU A 10 7.97 2.23 3.42
CA LEU A 10 7.39 3.21 4.33
C LEU A 10 8.42 3.48 5.43
N ALA A 11 8.84 4.74 5.54
CA ALA A 11 9.87 5.14 6.48
C ALA A 11 9.44 4.82 7.93
N LEU A 12 8.13 4.73 8.16
CA LEU A 12 7.50 4.29 9.40
C LEU A 12 6.66 3.02 9.15
N THR A 13 6.92 1.96 9.92
CA THR A 13 6.02 0.81 10.05
C THR A 13 5.56 0.72 11.50
N ALA A 14 4.25 0.64 11.75
CA ALA A 14 3.75 0.63 13.13
C ALA A 14 2.46 -0.17 13.28
N TYR A 15 2.19 -0.64 14.50
CA TYR A 15 0.91 -1.22 14.86
C TYR A 15 0.53 -0.90 16.31
N GLN A 16 -0.78 -0.95 16.59
CA GLN A 16 -1.30 -0.81 17.95
C GLN A 16 -1.40 -2.15 18.67
N GLN A 17 -1.00 -2.15 19.94
CA GLN A 17 -1.07 -3.28 20.85
C GLN A 17 -1.71 -2.85 22.17
N LEU A 18 -2.54 -3.71 22.74
CA LEU A 18 -3.09 -3.49 24.08
C LEU A 18 -2.13 -4.12 25.10
N ILE A 19 -1.60 -3.33 26.01
CA ILE A 19 -0.66 -3.77 27.06
C ILE A 19 -1.18 -3.23 28.38
N ASN A 20 -1.44 -4.11 29.35
CA ASN A 20 -1.98 -3.77 30.67
C ASN A 20 -3.25 -2.88 30.59
N GLY A 21 -4.12 -3.12 29.60
CA GLY A 21 -5.36 -2.35 29.40
C GLY A 21 -5.18 -0.98 28.72
N ALA A 22 -3.95 -0.56 28.43
CA ALA A 22 -3.66 0.68 27.70
C ALA A 22 -3.27 0.40 26.23
N LYS A 23 -3.58 1.34 25.34
CA LYS A 23 -3.16 1.27 23.93
C LYS A 23 -1.74 1.80 23.80
N TRP A 24 -0.87 0.98 23.21
CA TRP A 24 0.50 1.31 22.87
C TRP A 24 0.71 1.16 21.37
N CYS A 25 1.65 1.92 20.82
CA CYS A 25 2.07 1.86 19.44
C CYS A 25 3.50 1.33 19.38
N VAL A 26 3.71 0.17 18.76
CA VAL A 26 5.04 -0.35 18.44
C VAL A 26 5.39 0.11 17.03
N PHE A 27 6.58 0.68 16.85
CA PHE A 27 6.98 1.27 15.57
C PHE A 27 8.42 0.97 15.19
N TRP A 28 8.69 1.02 13.90
CA TRP A 28 10.01 0.91 13.28
C TRP A 28 10.22 2.07 12.32
N LEU A 29 11.32 2.79 12.50
CA LEU A 29 11.79 3.86 11.62
C LEU A 29 12.91 3.33 10.74
N THR A 30 12.59 3.01 9.49
CA THR A 30 13.52 2.38 8.55
C THR A 30 14.73 3.27 8.24
N ALA A 31 14.54 4.58 8.14
CA ALA A 31 15.61 5.52 7.82
C ALA A 31 16.65 5.68 8.94
N GLU A 32 16.32 5.25 10.16
CA GLU A 32 17.12 5.48 11.37
C GLU A 32 17.53 4.18 12.05
N ASP A 33 17.15 3.05 11.46
CA ASP A 33 17.26 1.72 12.04
C ASP A 33 16.76 1.70 13.50
N ARG A 34 15.60 2.30 13.77
CA ARG A 34 15.12 2.53 15.14
C ARG A 34 13.82 1.79 15.43
N LEU A 35 13.84 0.98 16.49
CA LEU A 35 12.67 0.29 17.05
C LEU A 35 12.21 1.06 18.27
N GLY A 36 10.90 1.26 18.40
CA GLY A 36 10.36 1.92 19.57
C GLY A 36 8.94 1.53 19.92
N ILE A 37 8.53 2.01 21.08
CA ILE A 37 7.17 1.87 21.58
C ILE A 37 6.76 3.14 22.34
N THR A 38 5.52 3.58 22.13
CA THR A 38 4.97 4.76 22.81
C THR A 38 3.50 4.57 23.16
N ASP A 39 3.05 5.21 24.25
CA ASP A 39 1.64 5.35 24.60
C ASP A 39 0.96 6.54 23.90
N GLY A 40 1.74 7.32 23.12
CA GLY A 40 1.29 8.51 22.41
C GLY A 40 0.96 9.70 23.31
N LYS A 41 1.34 9.65 24.60
CA LYS A 41 1.01 10.68 25.59
C LYS A 41 2.20 11.16 26.38
N THR A 42 2.87 10.25 27.09
CA THR A 42 3.93 10.59 28.06
C THR A 42 5.11 9.65 27.99
N ARG A 43 4.93 8.43 27.48
CA ARG A 43 5.96 7.40 27.49
C ARG A 43 6.41 7.05 26.08
N LEU A 44 7.73 7.00 25.94
CA LEU A 44 8.41 6.62 24.73
C LEU A 44 9.69 5.87 25.11
N TYR A 45 9.88 4.71 24.48
CA TYR A 45 11.08 3.92 24.61
C TYR A 45 11.58 3.57 23.22
N GLU A 46 12.89 3.69 23.00
CA GLU A 46 13.51 3.46 21.70
C GLU A 46 14.85 2.75 21.84
N THR A 47 15.28 2.12 20.75
CA THR A 47 16.63 1.63 20.58
C THR A 47 16.99 1.60 19.09
N THR A 48 18.26 1.80 18.79
CA THR A 48 18.78 1.60 17.43
C THR A 48 19.18 0.13 17.27
N LEU A 49 18.74 -0.50 16.18
CA LEU A 49 19.03 -1.89 15.85
C LEU A 49 19.68 -1.97 14.48
N ASN A 50 20.98 -2.22 14.45
CA ASN A 50 21.69 -2.51 13.22
C ASN A 50 21.24 -3.87 12.61
N THR A 51 21.67 -4.16 11.38
CA THR A 51 21.30 -5.40 10.69
C THR A 51 21.64 -6.66 11.48
N THR A 52 22.80 -6.71 12.13
CA THR A 52 23.23 -7.85 12.94
C THR A 52 22.36 -8.06 14.18
N GLU A 53 21.99 -6.99 14.87
CA GLU A 53 21.10 -7.02 16.02
C GLU A 53 19.70 -7.47 15.61
N ARG A 54 19.20 -7.00 14.46
CA ARG A 54 17.92 -7.46 13.91
C ARG A 54 17.96 -8.93 13.50
N MET A 55 19.04 -9.41 12.88
CA MET A 55 19.22 -10.84 12.60
C MET A 55 19.25 -11.66 13.88
N THR A 56 19.92 -11.15 14.93
CA THR A 56 19.99 -11.81 16.24
C THR A 56 18.60 -11.88 16.88
N LEU A 57 17.86 -10.77 16.90
CA LEU A 57 16.50 -10.71 17.44
C LEU A 57 15.54 -11.65 16.70
N THR A 58 15.65 -11.73 15.38
CA THR A 58 14.74 -12.53 14.54
C THR A 58 15.16 -13.98 14.33
N GLY A 59 16.44 -14.30 14.56
CA GLY A 59 17.03 -15.60 14.29
C GLY A 59 17.04 -16.00 12.81
N VAL A 60 17.06 -15.03 11.89
CA VAL A 60 17.11 -15.30 10.45
C VAL A 60 18.36 -14.69 9.80
N ALA A 61 18.77 -15.28 8.67
CA ALA A 61 19.84 -14.73 7.84
C ALA A 61 19.44 -13.38 7.21
N GLU A 62 20.45 -12.57 6.87
CA GLU A 62 20.29 -11.22 6.32
C GLU A 62 19.37 -11.17 5.10
N SER A 63 19.49 -12.15 4.20
CA SER A 63 18.67 -12.22 2.98
C SER A 63 17.16 -12.37 3.25
N LEU A 64 16.79 -12.93 4.40
CA LEU A 64 15.40 -13.14 4.82
C LEU A 64 14.90 -12.06 5.77
N LEU A 65 15.80 -11.21 6.27
CA LEU A 65 15.49 -10.22 7.30
C LEU A 65 14.39 -9.26 6.87
N PRO A 66 14.38 -8.67 5.65
CA PRO A 66 13.31 -7.72 5.26
C PRO A 66 11.92 -8.35 5.27
N ALA A 67 11.79 -9.59 4.76
CA ALA A 67 10.52 -10.31 4.74
C ALA A 67 10.06 -10.70 6.14
N ARG A 68 10.99 -11.19 6.98
CA ARG A 68 10.70 -11.55 8.37
C ARG A 68 10.29 -10.31 9.19
N TRP A 69 11.02 -9.21 9.05
CA TRP A 69 10.74 -7.96 9.75
C TRP A 69 9.35 -7.42 9.42
N ARG A 70 9.00 -7.36 8.12
CA ARG A 70 7.65 -6.97 7.67
C ARG A 70 6.57 -7.87 8.30
N MET A 71 6.78 -9.18 8.24
CA MET A 71 5.82 -10.14 8.80
C MET A 71 5.63 -9.97 10.32
N ILE A 72 6.67 -9.61 11.07
CA ILE A 72 6.55 -9.34 12.51
C ILE A 72 5.58 -8.18 12.75
N PHE A 73 5.71 -7.08 12.00
CA PHE A 73 4.79 -5.95 12.13
C PHE A 73 3.37 -6.29 11.66
N ASP A 74 3.23 -6.97 10.52
CA ASP A 74 1.91 -7.38 9.99
C ASP A 74 1.15 -8.30 10.97
N LYS A 75 1.88 -9.16 11.68
CA LYS A 75 1.32 -10.12 12.64
C LYS A 75 1.37 -9.64 14.09
N ARG A 76 1.83 -8.41 14.34
CA ARG A 76 1.99 -7.83 15.68
C ARG A 76 2.81 -8.75 16.60
N GLY A 77 3.91 -9.27 16.08
CA GLY A 77 4.64 -10.40 16.66
C GLY A 77 5.55 -10.06 17.85
N PHE A 78 5.73 -8.78 18.20
CA PHE A 78 6.51 -8.44 19.38
C PHE A 78 5.70 -8.60 20.66
N THR A 79 6.33 -9.20 21.66
CA THR A 79 5.86 -9.19 23.05
C THR A 79 6.59 -8.07 23.77
N VAL A 80 5.82 -7.20 24.43
CA VAL A 80 6.36 -6.07 25.18
C VAL A 80 6.20 -6.36 26.66
N ILE A 81 7.28 -6.19 27.42
CA ILE A 81 7.29 -6.33 28.86
C ILE A 81 7.57 -4.95 29.44
N LEU A 82 6.51 -4.33 29.95
CA LEU A 82 6.58 -3.05 30.65
C LEU A 82 6.80 -3.32 32.14
N ASP A 83 7.72 -2.57 32.73
CA ASP A 83 7.77 -2.45 34.18
C ASP A 83 6.53 -1.67 34.66
N PRO A 84 5.84 -2.11 35.73
CA PRO A 84 4.74 -1.36 36.32
C PRO A 84 5.12 0.02 36.88
N ASP A 85 6.40 0.27 37.18
CA ASP A 85 6.88 1.59 37.59
C ASP A 85 6.77 2.60 36.44
N GLU A 86 6.06 3.71 36.68
CA GLU A 86 5.95 4.80 35.70
C GLU A 86 7.29 5.52 35.44
N ASN A 87 8.24 5.39 36.37
CA ASN A 87 9.60 5.92 36.24
C ASN A 87 10.57 4.93 35.60
N ALA A 88 10.08 3.77 35.11
CA ALA A 88 10.93 2.81 34.46
C ALA A 88 11.68 3.45 33.28
N GLU A 89 13.00 3.38 33.34
CA GLU A 89 13.90 3.94 32.33
C GLU A 89 14.10 2.99 31.14
N THR A 90 13.62 1.75 31.25
CA THR A 90 13.75 0.75 30.19
C THR A 90 12.50 -0.12 30.05
N VAL A 91 12.34 -0.67 28.85
CA VAL A 91 11.29 -1.62 28.48
C VAL A 91 11.92 -2.76 27.70
N GLU A 92 11.47 -3.99 27.89
CA GLU A 92 11.96 -5.13 27.10
C GLU A 92 10.97 -5.46 25.97
N ILE A 93 11.48 -5.56 24.75
CA ILE A 93 10.74 -6.11 23.61
C ILE A 93 11.32 -7.46 23.23
N LYS A 94 10.46 -8.47 23.09
CA LYS A 94 10.82 -9.82 22.67
C LYS A 94 10.19 -10.20 21.34
N TYR A 95 10.95 -10.95 20.55
CA TYR A 95 10.43 -11.75 19.47
C TYR A 95 10.78 -13.22 19.70
N ILE A 96 9.75 -14.04 19.91
CA ILE A 96 9.88 -15.47 20.26
C ILE A 96 10.74 -15.65 21.53
N ARG A 97 12.03 -15.95 21.40
CA ARG A 97 12.96 -16.20 22.53
C ARG A 97 13.96 -15.06 22.76
N ASN A 98 14.15 -14.20 21.76
CA ASN A 98 15.19 -13.17 21.81
C ASN A 98 14.57 -11.85 22.23
N GLY A 99 15.29 -11.09 23.04
CA GLY A 99 14.85 -9.82 23.58
C GLY A 99 15.83 -8.70 23.29
N VAL A 100 15.32 -7.48 23.28
CA VAL A 100 16.13 -6.27 23.31
C VAL A 100 15.52 -5.27 24.29
N THR A 101 16.39 -4.56 24.97
CA THR A 101 16.02 -3.47 25.88
C THR A 101 15.93 -2.16 25.12
N LEU A 102 14.80 -1.48 25.29
CA LEU A 102 14.56 -0.12 24.81
C LEU A 102 14.79 0.84 25.96
N GLN A 103 15.40 1.98 25.68
CA GLN A 103 15.65 3.02 26.67
C GLN A 103 14.62 4.13 26.53
N LYS A 104 14.25 4.73 27.66
CA LYS A 104 13.35 5.88 27.68
C LYS A 104 13.96 7.01 26.85
N ALA A 105 13.17 7.54 25.94
CA ALA A 105 13.58 8.59 25.03
C ALA A 105 12.76 9.85 25.23
N ASP A 106 13.29 10.97 24.75
CA ASP A 106 12.57 12.24 24.77
C ASP A 106 11.38 12.20 23.81
N LEU A 107 10.19 12.42 24.38
CA LEU A 107 8.92 12.32 23.67
C LEU A 107 8.74 13.46 22.67
N ALA A 108 9.19 14.68 22.98
CA ALA A 108 8.93 15.86 22.16
C ALA A 108 9.56 15.72 20.78
N THR A 109 10.86 15.42 20.76
CA THR A 109 11.62 15.24 19.52
C THR A 109 11.12 14.09 18.66
N THR A 110 10.65 13.00 19.28
CA THR A 110 10.23 11.80 18.53
C THR A 110 8.77 11.88 18.06
N THR A 111 7.87 12.47 18.84
CA THR A 111 6.47 12.63 18.42
C THR A 111 6.37 13.53 17.21
N ASP A 112 7.14 14.63 17.17
CA ASP A 112 7.23 15.51 16.00
C ASP A 112 7.77 14.76 14.78
N ARG A 113 8.73 13.87 14.96
CA ARG A 113 9.29 13.03 13.87
C ARG A 113 8.28 12.02 13.37
N ILE A 114 7.59 11.31 14.26
CA ILE A 114 6.54 10.36 13.88
C ILE A 114 5.39 11.09 13.16
N ALA A 115 5.00 12.27 13.64
CA ALA A 115 4.00 13.12 12.99
C ALA A 115 4.44 13.53 11.58
N GLN A 116 5.67 14.04 11.42
CA GLN A 116 6.24 14.39 10.11
C GLN A 116 6.29 13.17 9.16
N LEU A 117 6.66 11.99 9.66
CA LEU A 117 6.69 10.77 8.86
C LEU A 117 5.29 10.31 8.45
N LEU A 118 4.29 10.45 9.33
CA LEU A 118 2.90 10.19 9.02
C LEU A 118 2.37 11.17 7.97
N GLU A 119 2.60 12.47 8.15
CA GLU A 119 2.21 13.50 7.18
C GLU A 119 2.84 13.25 5.80
N THR A 120 4.13 12.92 5.77
CA THR A 120 4.85 12.59 4.53
C THR A 120 4.26 11.34 3.87
N SER A 121 3.96 10.32 4.67
CA SER A 121 3.35 9.07 4.17
C SER A 121 1.95 9.31 3.61
N ILE A 122 1.14 10.12 4.30
CA ILE A 122 -0.20 10.54 3.83
C ILE A 122 -0.08 11.32 2.52
N ALA A 123 0.81 12.31 2.44
CA ALA A 123 1.02 13.11 1.24
C ALA A 123 1.44 12.24 0.04
N GLN A 124 2.36 11.28 0.25
CA GLN A 124 2.78 10.32 -0.78
C GLN A 124 1.61 9.43 -1.24
N MET A 125 0.82 8.90 -0.29
CA MET A 125 -0.38 8.11 -0.63
C MET A 125 -1.40 8.94 -1.41
N SER A 126 -1.63 10.20 -1.04
CA SER A 126 -2.52 11.11 -1.76
C SER A 126 -2.03 11.36 -3.20
N GLN A 127 -0.73 11.50 -3.42
CA GLN A 127 -0.16 11.65 -4.76
C GLN A 127 -0.33 10.37 -5.60
N VAL A 128 -0.13 9.19 -5.01
CA VAL A 128 -0.35 7.90 -5.70
C VAL A 128 -1.82 7.74 -6.07
N SER A 129 -2.74 8.02 -5.16
CA SER A 129 -4.19 7.99 -5.43
C SER A 129 -4.58 8.93 -6.56
N LYS A 130 -4.04 10.16 -6.57
CA LYS A 130 -4.27 11.11 -7.66
C LYS A 130 -3.77 10.59 -9.01
N LYS A 131 -2.53 10.07 -9.06
CA LYS A 131 -1.97 9.49 -10.29
C LYS A 131 -2.78 8.31 -10.82
N LEU A 132 -3.29 7.45 -9.94
CA LEU A 132 -4.15 6.33 -10.35
C LEU A 132 -5.47 6.84 -10.95
N MET A 133 -6.07 7.87 -10.36
CA MET A 133 -7.28 8.52 -10.87
C MET A 133 -7.03 9.23 -12.21
N ASP A 134 -5.88 9.88 -12.38
CA ASP A 134 -5.48 10.51 -13.64
C ASP A 134 -5.32 9.46 -14.75
N ILE A 135 -4.68 8.31 -14.47
CA ILE A 135 -4.56 7.20 -15.42
C ILE A 135 -5.94 6.63 -15.81
N GLU A 136 -6.86 6.51 -14.85
CA GLU A 136 -8.20 6.01 -15.11
C GLU A 136 -9.02 6.99 -15.96
N THR A 137 -8.92 8.29 -15.68
CA THR A 137 -9.59 9.33 -16.47
C THR A 137 -9.03 9.40 -17.89
N GLU A 138 -7.71 9.34 -18.09
CA GLU A 138 -7.09 9.25 -19.42
C GLU A 138 -7.59 8.03 -20.20
N ARG A 139 -7.71 6.87 -19.56
CA ARG A 139 -8.27 5.65 -20.20
C ARG A 139 -9.73 5.83 -20.60
N GLN A 140 -10.54 6.48 -19.77
CA GLN A 140 -11.94 6.75 -20.08
C GLN A 140 -12.09 7.74 -21.25
N VAL A 141 -11.26 8.80 -21.27
CA VAL A 141 -11.22 9.76 -22.38
C VAL A 141 -10.85 9.05 -23.69
N ALA A 142 -9.79 8.24 -23.69
CA ALA A 142 -9.38 7.48 -24.87
C ALA A 142 -10.48 6.51 -25.35
N ALA A 143 -11.20 5.86 -24.43
CA ALA A 143 -12.32 4.99 -24.78
C ALA A 143 -13.49 5.76 -25.43
N LEU A 144 -13.81 6.95 -24.92
CA LEU A 144 -14.85 7.82 -25.48
C LEU A 144 -14.46 8.36 -26.87
N GLU A 145 -13.19 8.71 -27.08
CA GLU A 145 -12.68 9.13 -28.39
C GLU A 145 -12.81 8.01 -29.42
N ILE A 146 -12.43 6.78 -29.08
CA ILE A 146 -12.58 5.60 -29.94
C ILE A 146 -14.07 5.36 -30.26
N GLN A 147 -14.95 5.46 -29.26
CA GLN A 147 -16.38 5.27 -29.46
C GLN A 147 -16.98 6.35 -30.38
N ASN A 148 -16.56 7.61 -30.22
CA ASN A 148 -17.00 8.72 -31.07
C ASN A 148 -16.46 8.62 -32.50
N ALA A 149 -15.23 8.14 -32.69
CA ALA A 149 -14.66 7.87 -34.00
C ALA A 149 -15.46 6.77 -34.74
N ARG A 150 -15.87 5.71 -34.03
CA ARG A 150 -16.72 4.64 -34.59
C ARG A 150 -18.11 5.16 -35.00
N ARG A 151 -18.71 6.07 -34.23
CA ARG A 151 -20.01 6.70 -34.56
C ARG A 151 -19.94 7.64 -35.76
N LYS A 152 -18.82 8.33 -35.97
CA LYS A 152 -18.61 9.18 -37.15
C LYS A 152 -18.35 8.38 -38.44
N GLY A 153 -17.89 7.12 -38.32
CA GLY A 153 -17.62 6.23 -39.45
C GLY A 153 -18.86 5.54 -40.05
N THR A 154 -20.03 5.58 -39.40
CA THR A 154 -21.27 4.93 -39.88
C THR A 154 -22.14 5.81 -40.79
N GLY A 155 -21.57 6.87 -41.36
CA GLY A 155 -22.23 7.76 -42.32
C GLY A 155 -21.94 7.41 -43.78
N VAL A 156 -22.00 6.14 -44.18
CA VAL A 156 -22.05 5.79 -45.62
C VAL A 156 -23.50 5.46 -45.95
N ALA A 157 -24.20 6.44 -46.53
CA ALA A 157 -25.53 6.25 -47.09
C ALA A 157 -25.47 5.12 -48.13
N ILE A 158 -26.12 4.00 -47.82
CA ILE A 158 -26.34 2.91 -48.77
C ILE A 158 -27.31 3.47 -49.83
N PRO A 159 -26.92 3.61 -51.11
CA PRO A 159 -27.87 4.05 -52.12
C PRO A 159 -28.96 2.99 -52.25
N ALA A 160 -30.21 3.39 -52.03
CA ALA A 160 -31.39 2.54 -52.14
C ALA A 160 -31.42 1.90 -53.54
N LYS A 161 -31.32 0.57 -53.59
CA LYS A 161 -31.43 -0.20 -54.82
C LYS A 161 -32.81 0.03 -55.45
N THR A 162 -32.81 0.72 -56.59
CA THR A 162 -33.97 0.90 -57.46
C THR A 162 -34.55 -0.46 -57.83
N ARG A 163 -35.80 -0.72 -57.43
CA ARG A 163 -36.55 -1.95 -57.71
C ARG A 163 -36.88 -2.01 -59.20
N ARG A 164 -36.12 -2.77 -59.99
CA ARG A 164 -36.47 -3.11 -61.38
C ARG A 164 -37.71 -4.00 -61.40
N THR A 165 -38.76 -3.53 -62.06
CA THR A 165 -39.95 -4.30 -62.45
C THR A 165 -39.55 -5.45 -63.38
N ARG A 166 -40.02 -6.68 -63.08
CA ARG A 166 -40.01 -7.82 -64.02
C ARG A 166 -41.45 -8.05 -64.47
N ALA A 167 -41.68 -7.99 -65.78
CA ALA A 167 -42.92 -8.41 -66.42
C ALA A 167 -43.09 -9.94 -66.30
N PRO A 168 -44.33 -10.48 -66.27
CA PRO A 168 -44.55 -11.91 -66.18
C PRO A 168 -44.37 -12.57 -67.56
N ALA A 169 -43.59 -13.66 -67.60
CA ALA A 169 -43.47 -14.52 -68.78
C ALA A 169 -44.67 -15.47 -68.84
N MET A 170 -45.46 -15.42 -69.92
CA MET A 170 -46.48 -16.43 -70.23
C MET A 170 -45.78 -17.74 -70.63
N GLY A 171 -46.11 -18.84 -69.95
CA GLY A 171 -45.62 -20.18 -70.28
C GLY A 171 -46.37 -20.79 -71.46
N LEU A 172 -45.66 -21.49 -72.33
CA LEU A 172 -46.23 -22.37 -73.36
C LEU A 172 -46.86 -23.61 -72.70
N GLN A 173 -48.13 -23.86 -72.97
CA GLN A 173 -48.79 -25.15 -72.72
C GLN A 173 -48.65 -26.03 -73.98
N PHE A 174 -48.16 -27.25 -73.80
CA PHE A 174 -48.24 -28.31 -74.80
C PHE A 174 -49.55 -29.08 -74.55
N ASN A 175 -50.37 -29.20 -75.60
CA ASN A 175 -51.55 -30.08 -75.60
C ASN A 175 -51.09 -31.50 -75.95
N ASP A 176 -51.69 -32.49 -75.30
CA ASP A 176 -51.69 -33.89 -75.77
C ASP A 176 -52.54 -34.04 -77.05
#